data_AF-A0A239LGZ4-F1
#
_entry.id   AF-A0A239LGZ4-F1
#
_cell.length_a   1.000
_cell.length_b   1.000
_cell.length_c   1.000
_cell.angle_alpha   90.00
_cell.angle_beta   90.00
_cell.angle_gamma   90.00
#
_symmetry.space_group_name_H-M   'P 1'
#
loop_
_entity.id
_entity.type
_entity.pdbx_description
1 polymer ?
#
loop_
_entity_poly.entity_id
_entity_poly.type
_entity_poly.pdbx_seq_one_letter_code
_entity_poly.pdbx_strand_id
1 'polypeptide(L)'
;MRYRTVAEEMRKVKAAMQHPEAAKYVTHGLRKNATIELYQAGCDDEMVKAVTGHSGVEMLKKYGGQIRQKELATRAQDARNRFEQNRKET
;
A
#
# COMPACT_ATOMS: atom_id res chain seq x y z
N MET A 1 20.69 -7.41 15.65
CA MET A 1 20.93 -7.31 14.19
C MET A 1 21.41 -5.91 13.87
N ARG A 2 22.52 -5.72 13.13
CA ARG A 2 23.01 -4.38 12.77
C ARG A 2 22.42 -3.95 11.43
N TYR A 3 21.99 -2.69 11.31
CA TYR A 3 21.41 -2.13 10.07
C TYR A 3 22.28 -2.40 8.83
N ARG A 4 23.60 -2.28 9.00
CA ARG A 4 24.59 -2.52 7.95
C ARG A 4 24.48 -3.92 7.31
N THR A 5 24.24 -4.95 8.13
CA THR A 5 24.09 -6.33 7.64
C THR A 5 22.86 -6.46 6.75
N VAL A 6 21.72 -5.89 7.16
CA VAL A 6 20.50 -5.89 6.35
C VAL A 6 20.71 -5.11 5.04
N ALA A 7 21.40 -3.98 5.09
CA ALA A 7 21.71 -3.19 3.89
C ALA A 7 22.67 -3.91 2.92
N GLU A 8 23.60 -4.73 3.43
CA GLU A 8 24.48 -5.58 2.63
C GLU A 8 23.71 -6.71 1.94
N GLU A 9 22.85 -7.43 2.67
CA GLU A 9 22.01 -8.48 2.10
C GLU A 9 21.04 -7.92 1.04
N MET A 10 20.41 -6.77 1.31
CA MET A 10 19.54 -6.11 0.33
C MET A 10 20.28 -5.67 -0.93
N ARG A 11 21.59 -5.34 -0.86
CA ARG A 11 22.39 -5.08 -2.05
C ARG A 11 22.59 -6.33 -2.89
N LYS A 12 22.83 -7.49 -2.26
CA LYS A 12 22.94 -8.78 -2.97
C LYS A 12 21.64 -9.12 -3.69
N VAL A 13 20.50 -8.99 -3.00
CA VAL A 13 19.18 -9.20 -3.60
C VAL A 13 19.00 -8.31 -4.83
N LYS A 14 19.24 -7.00 -4.70
CA LYS A 14 19.10 -6.05 -5.82
C LYS A 14 20.04 -6.35 -6.98
N ALA A 15 21.26 -6.83 -6.71
CA ALA A 15 22.21 -7.21 -7.76
C ALA A 15 21.76 -8.46 -8.54
N ALA A 16 20.98 -9.35 -7.92
CA ALA A 16 20.42 -10.54 -8.57
C ALA A 16 19.11 -10.26 -9.33
N MET A 17 18.50 -9.08 -9.19
CA MET A 17 17.25 -8.74 -9.88
C MET A 17 17.49 -8.43 -11.36
N GLN A 18 16.63 -8.95 -12.24
CA GLN A 18 16.60 -8.62 -13.67
C GLN A 18 15.87 -7.29 -13.92
N HIS A 19 16.22 -6.24 -13.18
CA HIS A 19 15.63 -4.91 -13.36
C HIS A 19 16.75 -3.87 -13.52
N PRO A 20 16.76 -3.08 -14.62
CA PRO A 20 17.87 -2.18 -14.94
C PRO A 20 18.14 -1.12 -13.86
N GLU A 21 17.12 -0.76 -13.09
CA GLU A 21 17.22 0.21 -12.00
C GLU A 21 17.23 -0.39 -10.60
N ALA A 22 17.33 -1.73 -10.47
CA ALA A 22 17.24 -2.40 -9.17
C ALA A 22 18.14 -1.76 -8.11
N ALA A 23 19.37 -1.41 -8.47
CA ALA A 23 20.34 -0.79 -7.58
C ALA A 23 19.88 0.54 -6.97
N LYS A 24 19.09 1.34 -7.71
CA LYS A 24 18.60 2.67 -7.30
C LYS A 24 17.52 2.60 -6.21
N TYR A 25 16.79 1.49 -6.14
CA TYR A 25 15.74 1.34 -5.14
C TYR A 25 16.30 1.12 -3.74
N VAL A 26 15.61 1.69 -2.74
CA VAL A 26 15.98 1.61 -1.33
C VAL A 26 14.93 0.87 -0.52
N THR A 27 15.34 0.26 0.59
CA THR A 27 14.48 -0.52 1.48
C THR A 27 13.29 0.26 2.02
N HIS A 28 13.44 1.58 2.20
CA HIS A 28 12.33 2.45 2.60
C HIS A 28 11.15 2.42 1.62
N GLY A 29 11.43 2.20 0.32
CA GLY A 29 10.39 2.06 -0.70
C GLY A 29 9.48 0.85 -0.49
N LEU A 30 9.98 -0.23 0.14
CA LEU A 30 9.18 -1.42 0.41
C LEU A 30 8.02 -1.12 1.37
N ARG A 31 8.29 -0.37 2.45
CA ARG A 31 7.23 0.03 3.39
C ARG A 31 6.19 0.94 2.73
N LYS A 32 6.63 1.83 1.83
CA LYS A 32 5.72 2.67 1.04
C LYS A 32 4.83 1.81 0.14
N ASN A 33 5.41 0.85 -0.57
CA ASN A 33 4.67 -0.04 -1.47
C ASN A 33 3.67 -0.91 -0.70
N ALA A 34 4.06 -1.46 0.45
CA ALA A 34 3.16 -2.21 1.31
C ALA A 34 1.93 -1.39 1.73
N THR A 35 2.10 -0.11 2.11
CA THR A 35 0.97 0.80 2.39
C THR A 35 0.03 0.92 1.19
N ILE A 36 0.56 1.09 -0.02
CA ILE A 36 -0.22 1.25 -1.25
C ILE A 36 -0.99 -0.02 -1.57
N GLU A 37 -0.31 -1.17 -1.57
CA GLU A 37 -0.89 -2.47 -1.91
C GLU A 37 -1.99 -2.88 -0.93
N LEU A 38 -1.82 -2.60 0.37
CA LEU A 38 -2.86 -2.88 1.37
C LEU A 38 -4.12 -2.02 1.15
N TYR A 39 -3.96 -0.75 0.75
CA TYR A 39 -5.13 0.07 0.40
C TYR A 39 -5.84 -0.44 -0.86
N GLN A 40 -5.08 -0.86 -1.87
CA GLN A 40 -5.64 -1.47 -3.09
C GLN A 40 -6.38 -2.79 -2.78
N ALA A 41 -5.86 -3.58 -1.83
CA ALA A 41 -6.53 -4.77 -1.33
C ALA A 41 -7.76 -4.44 -0.48
N GLY A 42 -7.86 -3.22 0.03
CA GLY A 42 -9.02 -2.73 0.74
C GLY A 42 -8.96 -2.65 2.24
N CYS A 43 -7.77 -2.81 2.79
CA CYS A 43 -7.53 -2.58 4.19
C CYS A 43 -7.86 -1.13 4.56
N ASP A 44 -8.44 -0.95 5.74
CA ASP A 44 -8.64 0.36 6.32
C ASP A 44 -7.36 0.89 6.98
N ASP A 45 -7.43 2.12 7.52
CA ASP A 45 -6.27 2.77 8.12
C ASP A 45 -5.70 2.00 9.31
N GLU A 46 -6.54 1.30 10.09
CA GLU A 46 -6.07 0.54 11.26
C GLU A 46 -5.33 -0.72 10.84
N MET A 47 -5.87 -1.47 9.87
CA MET A 47 -5.21 -2.65 9.29
C MET A 47 -3.88 -2.28 8.65
N VAL A 48 -3.86 -1.22 7.83
CA VAL A 48 -2.62 -0.76 7.19
C VAL A 48 -1.60 -0.32 8.24
N LYS A 49 -2.04 0.40 9.28
CA LYS A 49 -1.16 0.83 10.39
C LYS A 49 -0.55 -0.36 11.13
N ALA A 50 -1.35 -1.38 11.45
CA ALA A 50 -0.92 -2.55 12.19
C ALA A 50 0.19 -3.32 11.44
N VAL A 51 0.07 -3.45 10.12
CA VAL A 51 1.07 -4.15 9.30
C VAL A 51 2.33 -3.31 9.08
N THR A 52 2.16 -2.01 8.82
CA THR A 52 3.28 -1.14 8.40
C THR A 52 4.04 -0.49 9.58
N GLY A 53 3.50 -0.58 10.79
CA GLY A 53 4.10 -0.06 12.02
C GLY A 53 4.16 1.48 12.07
N HIS A 54 3.32 2.18 11.31
CA HIS A 54 3.24 3.63 11.38
C HIS A 54 2.64 4.08 12.72
N SER A 55 3.28 5.04 13.39
CA SER A 55 2.77 5.58 14.66
C SER A 55 1.51 6.44 14.48
N GLY A 56 1.41 7.16 13.37
CA GLY A 56 0.31 8.08 13.07
C GLY A 56 -0.27 7.94 11.66
N VAL A 57 -1.54 8.33 11.52
CA VAL A 57 -2.32 8.29 10.27
C VAL A 57 -1.79 9.29 9.24
N GLU A 58 -1.08 10.34 9.66
CA GLU A 58 -0.48 11.33 8.75
C GLU A 58 0.50 10.71 7.76
N MET A 59 1.27 9.70 8.19
CA MET A 59 2.19 8.99 7.31
C MET A 59 1.44 8.12 6.29
N LEU A 60 0.29 7.56 6.69
CA LEU A 60 -0.57 6.83 5.77
C LEU A 60 -1.16 7.77 4.71
N LYS A 61 -1.60 8.98 5.11
CA LYS A 61 -2.08 10.01 4.19
C LYS A 61 -1.01 10.44 3.18
N LYS A 62 0.24 10.60 3.62
CA LYS A 62 1.36 10.99 2.76
C LYS A 62 1.65 9.99 1.64
N TYR A 63 1.56 8.69 1.92
CA TYR A 63 1.95 7.65 0.97
C TYR A 63 0.79 7.00 0.23
N GLY A 64 -0.36 6.86 0.90
CA GLY A 64 -1.51 6.12 0.40
C GLY A 64 -2.78 6.95 0.27
N GLY A 65 -2.79 8.23 0.63
CA GLY A 65 -4.02 9.04 0.65
C GLY A 65 -4.78 9.07 -0.67
N GLN A 66 -4.08 9.29 -1.78
CA GLN A 66 -4.69 9.28 -3.13
C GLN A 66 -5.23 7.90 -3.52
N ILE A 67 -4.49 6.83 -3.20
CA ILE A 67 -4.89 5.45 -3.47
C ILE A 67 -6.13 5.10 -2.65
N ARG A 68 -6.08 5.35 -1.33
CA ARG A 68 -7.20 5.18 -0.41
C ARG A 68 -8.45 5.93 -0.88
N GLN A 69 -8.30 7.20 -1.28
CA GLN A 69 -9.42 7.98 -1.79
C GLN A 69 -10.04 7.35 -3.03
N LYS A 70 -9.20 6.92 -3.99
CA LYS A 70 -9.65 6.23 -5.21
C LYS A 70 -10.41 4.95 -4.86
N GLU A 71 -9.84 4.08 -4.03
CA GLU A 71 -10.46 2.80 -3.66
C GLU A 71 -11.77 2.97 -2.89
N LEU A 72 -11.84 3.95 -1.98
CA LEU A 72 -13.07 4.28 -1.28
C LEU A 72 -14.14 4.84 -2.22
N ALA A 73 -13.75 5.68 -3.18
CA ALA A 73 -14.69 6.22 -4.16
C ALA A 73 -15.27 5.11 -5.04
N THR A 74 -14.44 4.17 -5.52
CA THR A 74 -14.89 3.00 -6.29
C THR A 74 -15.90 2.17 -5.48
N ARG A 75 -15.59 1.83 -4.23
CA ARG A 75 -16.50 1.06 -3.37
C ARG A 75 -17.83 1.76 -3.12
N ALA A 76 -17.78 3.06 -2.88
CA ALA A 76 -18.98 3.86 -2.65
C ALA A 76 -19.88 3.88 -3.89
N GLN A 77 -19.29 4.02 -5.09
CA GLN A 77 -20.04 3.94 -6.34
C GLN A 77 -20.64 2.55 -6.58
N ASP A 78 -19.87 1.49 -6.33
CA ASP A 78 -20.36 0.11 -6.47
C ASP A 78 -21.52 -0.17 -5.51
N ALA A 79 -21.41 0.27 -4.25
CA ALA A 79 -22.46 0.14 -3.26
C ALA A 79 -23.74 0.87 -3.68
N ARG A 80 -23.61 2.10 -4.18
CA ARG A 80 -24.74 2.88 -4.73
C ARG A 80 -25.38 2.15 -5.91
N ASN A 81 -24.59 1.66 -6.85
CA ASN A 81 -25.09 0.98 -8.05
C ASN A 81 -25.85 -0.31 -7.67
N ARG A 82 -25.33 -1.10 -6.72
CA ARG A 82 -26.03 -2.28 -6.18
C ARG A 82 -27.35 -1.92 -5.52
N PHE A 83 -27.38 -0.84 -4.73
CA PHE A 83 -28.63 -0.37 -4.10
C PHE A 83 -29.69 0.01 -5.14
N GLU A 84 -29.31 0.74 -6.18
CA GLU A 84 -30.24 1.13 -7.26
C GLU A 84 -30.76 -0.06 -8.07
N GLN A 85 -29.93 -1.10 -8.26
CA GLN A 85 -30.36 -2.33 -8.93
C GLN A 85 -31.43 -3.05 -8.10
N ASN A 86 -31.16 -3.28 -6.81
CA ASN A 86 -32.10 -3.96 -5.92
C ASN A 86 -33.46 -3.24 -5.85
N ARG A 87 -33.46 -1.90 -5.86
CA ARG A 87 -34.68 -1.09 -5.85
C ARG A 87 -35.53 -1.20 -7.11
N LYS A 88 -34.94 -1.51 -8.26
CA LYS A 88 -35.66 -1.70 -9.53
C LYS A 88 -36.26 -3.09 -9.67
N GLU A 89 -35.71 -4.06 -8.93
CA GLU A 89 -36.16 -5.46 -8.93
C GLU A 89 -37.28 -5.71 -7.90
N THR A 90 -37.62 -4.71 -7.06
CA THR A 90 -38.73 -4.75 -6.09
C THR A 90 -39.90 -3.92 -6.57
#